data_AF-A0A7C3Q188-F1
#
_entry.id   AF-A0A7C3Q188-F1
#
_cell.length_a   1.000
_cell.length_b   1.000
_cell.length_c   1.000
_cell.angle_alpha   90.00
_cell.angle_beta   90.00
_cell.angle_gamma   90.00
#
_symmetry.space_group_name_H-M   'P 1'
#
loop_
_entity.id
_entity.type
_entity.pdbx_description
1 polymer ?
#
loop_
_entity_poly.entity_id
_entity_poly.type
_entity_poly.pdbx_seq_one_letter_code
_entity_poly.pdbx_strand_id
1 'polypeptide(L)'
;MDYFEEIKIFFWRRGYQIDECCQKDRIVLPKNTSLESDYFSFLSHYRFRRLLSDIIHSQDNGKVLIDRLLSRWKLEEIKEYWDFLIKSGIINLIGNDYYFSYPYIDNFGETLEWYISELLRKEFKMPTIWGVKIRELKGGGDFDVLSILEGSLLYIECKTSPPNNVRLREMWEFLRRREELKPKITIFFIDTTLKIERNIIENIKYLLDRRFAKSKSNISLKLKEGIYAFDKSLYIMQSKGDLIKNFQIVFRNFFNG
;
A
#
# COMPACT_ATOMS: atom_id res chain seq x y z
N MET A 1 -10.21 15.67 -14.98
CA MET A 1 -11.20 15.37 -13.92
C MET A 1 -10.47 15.53 -12.61
N ASP A 2 -10.96 16.38 -11.72
CA ASP A 2 -10.33 16.57 -10.41
C ASP A 2 -10.81 15.47 -9.45
N TYR A 3 -10.02 14.40 -9.37
CA TYR A 3 -10.31 13.26 -8.51
C TYR A 3 -10.39 13.63 -7.02
N PHE A 4 -9.74 14.72 -6.60
CA PHE A 4 -9.76 15.14 -5.22
C PHE A 4 -11.12 15.74 -4.85
N GLU A 5 -11.66 16.60 -5.71
CA GLU A 5 -12.96 17.22 -5.49
C GLU A 5 -14.11 16.20 -5.47
N GLU A 6 -14.05 15.20 -6.36
CA GLU A 6 -15.05 14.13 -6.37
C GLU A 6 -15.09 13.34 -5.06
N ILE A 7 -13.91 12.99 -4.52
CA ILE A 7 -13.83 12.32 -3.22
C ILE A 7 -14.30 13.23 -2.10
N LYS A 8 -13.90 14.49 -2.09
CA LYS A 8 -14.38 15.46 -1.08
C LYS A 8 -15.89 15.54 -1.03
N ILE A 9 -16.54 15.66 -2.20
CA ILE A 9 -18.00 15.69 -2.31
C ILE A 9 -18.61 14.38 -1.81
N PHE A 10 -18.00 13.23 -2.15
CA PHE A 10 -18.44 11.92 -1.69
C PHE A 10 -18.43 11.79 -0.16
N PHE A 11 -17.35 12.23 0.49
CA PHE A 11 -17.23 12.22 1.95
C PHE A 11 -18.15 13.25 2.61
N TRP A 12 -18.25 14.46 2.05
CA TRP A 12 -19.14 15.50 2.56
C TRP A 12 -20.60 15.04 2.60
N ARG A 13 -21.07 14.33 1.55
CA ARG A 13 -22.42 13.74 1.52
C ARG A 13 -22.67 12.69 2.61
N ARG A 14 -21.61 12.08 3.15
CA ARG A 14 -21.66 11.12 4.26
C ARG A 14 -21.52 11.80 5.63
N GLY A 15 -21.41 13.13 5.66
CA GLY A 15 -21.18 13.90 6.88
C GLY A 15 -19.72 13.88 7.36
N TYR A 16 -18.77 13.62 6.46
CA TYR A 16 -17.34 13.57 6.76
C TYR A 16 -16.56 14.71 6.10
N GLN A 17 -15.58 15.26 6.82
CA GLN A 17 -14.62 16.22 6.31
C GLN A 17 -13.22 15.61 6.25
N ILE A 18 -12.58 15.74 5.10
CA ILE A 18 -11.16 15.39 4.93
C ILE A 18 -10.32 16.55 5.43
N ASP A 19 -9.56 16.32 6.50
CA ASP A 19 -8.69 17.32 7.12
C ASP A 19 -7.33 17.39 6.44
N GLU A 20 -6.76 16.22 6.13
CA GLU A 20 -5.41 16.09 5.59
C GLU A 20 -5.35 14.93 4.61
N CYS A 21 -4.51 15.08 3.59
CA CYS A 21 -4.02 14.00 2.74
C CYS A 21 -2.50 14.08 2.74
N CYS A 22 -1.83 12.94 2.58
CA CYS A 22 -0.38 12.93 2.55
C CYS A 22 0.17 13.65 1.31
N GLN A 23 1.30 14.35 1.50
CA GLN A 23 1.92 15.19 0.51
C GLN A 23 3.08 14.48 -0.20
N LYS A 24 3.43 14.97 -1.40
CA LYS A 24 4.45 14.35 -2.25
C LYS A 24 5.87 14.46 -1.67
N ASP A 25 6.11 15.33 -0.71
CA ASP A 25 7.39 15.48 -0.04
C ASP A 25 7.71 14.32 0.89
N ARG A 26 6.72 13.54 1.35
CA ARG A 26 6.93 12.38 2.22
C ARG A 26 7.12 11.05 1.47
N ILE A 27 7.21 11.10 0.15
CA ILE A 27 7.40 9.92 -0.71
C ILE A 27 8.66 10.02 -1.54
N VAL A 28 9.16 8.86 -1.97
CA VAL A 28 10.29 8.78 -2.87
C VAL A 28 9.80 8.96 -4.30
N LEU A 29 10.25 10.03 -4.94
CA LEU A 29 10.03 10.27 -6.36
C LEU A 29 11.37 10.48 -7.10
N PRO A 30 11.44 10.23 -8.40
CA PRO A 30 12.56 10.69 -9.23
C PRO A 30 12.79 12.19 -9.06
N LYS A 31 14.04 12.61 -8.90
CA LYS A 31 14.42 14.03 -9.02
C LYS A 31 14.32 14.50 -10.47
N ASN A 32 14.58 13.59 -11.42
CA ASN A 32 14.30 13.81 -12.82
C ASN A 32 12.86 13.40 -13.15
N THR A 33 11.97 14.40 -13.27
CA THR A 33 10.53 14.20 -13.51
C THR A 33 10.21 13.50 -14.84
N SER A 34 11.11 13.56 -15.84
CA SER A 34 10.94 12.81 -17.09
C SER A 34 10.90 11.28 -16.91
N LEU A 35 11.41 10.79 -15.77
CA LEU A 35 11.48 9.36 -15.44
C LEU A 35 10.34 8.89 -14.54
N GLU A 36 9.33 9.71 -14.28
CA GLU A 36 8.17 9.31 -13.43
C GLU A 36 7.41 8.11 -14.00
N SER A 37 7.26 8.03 -15.33
CA SER A 37 6.61 6.89 -15.98
C SER A 37 7.42 5.59 -15.80
N ASP A 38 8.74 5.68 -15.98
CA ASP A 38 9.65 4.55 -15.78
C ASP A 38 9.63 4.11 -14.31
N TYR A 39 9.67 5.07 -13.37
CA TYR A 39 9.60 4.80 -11.93
C TYR A 39 8.31 4.06 -11.57
N PHE A 40 7.17 4.50 -12.11
CA PHE A 40 5.89 3.83 -11.92
C PHE A 40 5.91 2.39 -12.46
N SER A 41 6.55 2.15 -13.60
CA SER A 41 6.76 0.81 -14.15
C SER A 41 7.63 -0.06 -13.23
N PHE A 42 8.76 0.47 -12.75
CA PHE A 42 9.62 -0.22 -11.78
C PHE A 42 8.88 -0.56 -10.49
N LEU A 43 8.05 0.36 -9.98
CA LEU A 43 7.21 0.14 -8.81
C LEU A 43 6.19 -0.97 -9.00
N SER A 44 5.89 -1.44 -10.21
CA SER A 44 5.07 -2.65 -10.40
C SER A 44 5.77 -3.92 -9.92
N HIS A 45 7.10 -3.93 -9.90
CA HIS A 45 7.89 -5.06 -9.46
C HIS A 45 8.10 -5.06 -7.95
N TYR A 46 7.61 -6.10 -7.27
CA TYR A 46 7.82 -6.28 -5.82
C TYR A 46 9.30 -6.20 -5.42
N ARG A 47 10.22 -6.75 -6.23
CA ARG A 47 11.65 -6.70 -5.94
C ARG A 47 12.19 -5.27 -5.90
N PHE A 48 11.73 -4.39 -6.78
CA PHE A 48 12.12 -2.98 -6.79
C PHE A 48 11.63 -2.25 -5.54
N ARG A 49 10.34 -2.43 -5.19
CA ARG A 49 9.77 -1.87 -3.95
C ARG A 49 10.52 -2.33 -2.70
N ARG A 50 10.85 -3.62 -2.64
CA ARG A 50 11.64 -4.19 -1.55
C ARG A 50 13.05 -3.61 -1.48
N LEU A 51 13.73 -3.48 -2.61
CA LEU A 51 15.07 -2.87 -2.68
C LEU A 51 15.03 -1.43 -2.15
N LEU A 52 14.05 -0.64 -2.59
CA LEU A 52 13.89 0.74 -2.15
C LEU A 52 13.62 0.83 -0.64
N SER A 53 12.78 -0.06 -0.11
CA SER A 53 12.59 -0.19 1.34
C SER A 53 13.89 -0.54 2.07
N ASP A 54 14.68 -1.50 1.56
CA ASP A 54 15.97 -1.84 2.17
C ASP A 54 16.99 -0.68 2.11
N ILE A 55 16.97 0.15 1.05
CA ILE A 55 17.79 1.37 0.96
C ILE A 55 17.39 2.38 2.04
N ILE A 56 16.08 2.63 2.20
CA ILE A 56 15.55 3.54 3.22
C ILE A 56 15.99 3.11 4.64
N HIS A 57 15.99 1.80 4.93
CA HIS A 57 16.40 1.29 6.25
C HIS A 57 17.92 1.15 6.43
N SER A 58 18.69 1.17 5.34
CA SER A 58 20.15 0.99 5.38
C SER A 58 20.93 2.30 5.31
N GLN A 59 20.26 3.43 5.18
CA GLN A 59 20.89 4.75 5.17
C GLN A 59 21.24 5.24 6.58
N ASP A 60 22.26 6.10 6.66
CA ASP A 60 22.60 6.91 7.83
C ASP A 60 22.78 8.37 7.38
N ASN A 61 21.85 9.24 7.77
CA ASN A 61 21.77 10.64 7.34
C ASN A 61 21.94 10.83 5.82
N GLY A 62 21.32 9.93 5.05
CA GLY A 62 21.35 9.89 3.59
C GLY A 62 22.45 9.03 3.00
N LYS A 63 23.55 8.77 3.71
CA LYS A 63 24.60 7.87 3.18
C LYS A 63 24.09 6.43 3.17
N VAL A 64 24.04 5.80 2.01
CA VAL A 64 23.59 4.40 1.87
C VAL A 64 24.73 3.48 2.31
N LEU A 65 24.48 2.66 3.34
CA LEU A 65 25.44 1.68 3.82
C LEU A 65 25.43 0.44 2.93
N ILE A 66 26.22 0.48 1.85
CA ILE A 66 26.26 -0.56 0.80
C ILE A 66 26.48 -1.96 1.37
N ASP A 67 27.37 -2.14 2.34
CA ASP A 67 27.64 -3.45 2.95
C ASP A 67 26.39 -4.06 3.60
N ARG A 68 25.54 -3.24 4.23
CA ARG A 68 24.26 -3.69 4.79
C ARG A 68 23.29 -4.11 3.70
N LEU A 69 23.25 -3.37 2.59
CA LEU A 69 22.39 -3.70 1.46
C LEU A 69 22.85 -5.01 0.78
N LEU A 70 24.15 -5.14 0.52
CA LEU A 70 24.74 -6.32 -0.14
C LEU A 70 24.75 -7.58 0.74
N SER A 71 24.52 -7.45 2.05
CA SER A 71 24.23 -8.62 2.90
C SER A 71 22.92 -9.34 2.53
N ARG A 72 22.02 -8.67 1.81
CA ARG A 72 20.69 -9.17 1.40
C ARG A 72 20.53 -9.32 -0.11
N TRP A 73 21.33 -8.59 -0.88
CA TRP A 73 21.20 -8.47 -2.32
C TRP A 73 22.51 -8.79 -3.01
N LYS A 74 22.42 -9.50 -4.14
CA LYS A 74 23.55 -9.63 -5.07
C LYS A 74 23.52 -8.47 -6.04
N LEU A 75 24.68 -7.89 -6.33
CA LEU A 75 24.81 -6.73 -7.23
C LEU A 75 24.20 -7.01 -8.61
N GLU A 76 24.41 -8.21 -9.14
CA GLU A 76 23.92 -8.62 -10.46
C GLU A 76 22.39 -8.66 -10.50
N GLU A 77 21.74 -8.98 -9.37
CA GLU A 77 20.28 -9.07 -9.26
C GLU A 77 19.59 -7.71 -9.16
N ILE A 78 20.32 -6.67 -8.74
CA ILE A 78 19.78 -5.32 -8.53
C ILE A 78 20.35 -4.28 -9.49
N LYS A 79 21.30 -4.65 -10.36
CA LYS A 79 22.03 -3.71 -11.22
C LYS A 79 21.10 -2.78 -11.99
N GLU A 80 20.10 -3.33 -12.68
CA GLU A 80 19.12 -2.54 -13.44
C GLU A 80 18.38 -1.53 -12.55
N TYR A 81 17.92 -1.97 -11.38
CA TYR A 81 17.23 -1.11 -10.42
C TYR A 81 18.16 -0.03 -9.87
N TRP A 82 19.40 -0.41 -9.56
CA TRP A 82 20.41 0.49 -9.02
C TRP A 82 20.80 1.57 -10.03
N ASP A 83 21.08 1.19 -11.28
CA ASP A 83 21.38 2.09 -12.38
C ASP A 83 20.23 3.08 -12.61
N PHE A 84 18.99 2.60 -12.52
CA PHE A 84 17.81 3.45 -12.60
C PHE A 84 17.67 4.41 -11.41
N LEU A 85 17.91 3.95 -10.18
CA LEU A 85 17.88 4.80 -8.98
C LEU A 85 18.92 5.92 -9.05
N ILE A 86 20.09 5.66 -9.63
CA ILE A 86 21.11 6.68 -9.92
C ILE A 86 20.62 7.63 -11.01
N LYS A 87 20.18 7.10 -12.16
CA LYS A 87 19.70 7.90 -13.31
C LYS A 87 18.53 8.83 -12.93
N SER A 88 17.66 8.37 -12.03
CA SER A 88 16.52 9.14 -11.52
C SER A 88 16.87 10.18 -10.46
N GLY A 89 18.09 10.16 -9.94
CA GLY A 89 18.54 11.03 -8.84
C GLY A 89 17.92 10.67 -7.49
N ILE A 90 17.34 9.46 -7.35
CA ILE A 90 16.92 8.94 -6.04
C ILE A 90 18.14 8.58 -5.21
N ILE A 91 19.18 8.05 -5.88
CA ILE A 91 20.52 7.86 -5.33
C ILE A 91 21.49 8.74 -6.11
N ASN A 92 22.43 9.38 -5.42
CA ASN A 92 23.52 10.13 -6.03
C ASN A 92 24.86 9.51 -5.66
N LEU A 93 25.79 9.44 -6.61
CA LEU A 93 27.18 9.07 -6.35
C LEU A 93 27.98 10.34 -6.08
N ILE A 94 28.57 10.45 -4.88
CA ILE A 94 29.44 11.57 -4.49
C ILE A 94 30.79 10.98 -4.07
N GLY A 95 31.81 11.20 -4.89
CA GLY A 95 33.09 10.50 -4.75
C GLY A 95 32.88 9.00 -4.94
N ASN A 96 33.15 8.22 -3.89
CA ASN A 96 32.98 6.76 -3.89
C ASN A 96 31.74 6.30 -3.09
N ASP A 97 30.97 7.23 -2.54
CA ASP A 97 29.83 6.94 -1.67
C ASP A 97 28.50 7.22 -2.35
N TYR A 98 27.49 6.41 -2.02
CA TYR A 98 26.12 6.59 -2.50
C TYR A 98 25.27 7.29 -1.46
N TYR A 99 24.50 8.28 -1.89
CA TYR A 99 23.60 9.07 -1.05
C TYR A 99 22.17 8.99 -1.52
N PHE A 100 21.27 8.59 -0.64
CA PHE A 100 19.83 8.64 -0.83
C PHE A 100 19.34 10.08 -0.70
N SER A 101 18.61 10.55 -1.70
CA SER A 101 18.13 11.94 -1.81
C SER A 101 17.04 12.33 -0.81
N TYR A 102 16.56 11.39 0.00
CA TYR A 102 15.44 11.55 0.92
C TYR A 102 15.80 11.08 2.34
N PRO A 103 16.83 11.67 2.98
CA PRO A 103 17.32 11.20 4.29
C PRO A 103 16.28 11.28 5.43
N TYR A 104 15.24 12.10 5.25
CA TYR A 104 14.13 12.28 6.18
C TYR A 104 13.01 11.24 6.03
N ILE A 105 13.00 10.44 4.95
CA ILE A 105 12.05 9.34 4.78
C ILE A 105 12.64 8.11 5.50
N ASP A 106 11.91 7.61 6.49
CA ASP A 106 12.35 6.50 7.35
C ASP A 106 11.69 5.16 7.00
N ASN A 107 10.65 5.16 6.16
CA ASN A 107 9.94 3.97 5.74
C ASN A 107 9.37 4.09 4.32
N PHE A 108 9.07 2.95 3.69
CA PHE A 108 8.52 2.88 2.33
C PHE A 108 6.97 2.96 2.28
N GLY A 109 6.29 2.95 3.43
CA GLY A 109 4.83 2.83 3.54
C GLY A 109 4.08 3.87 2.71
N GLU A 110 4.40 5.14 2.92
CA GLU A 110 3.75 6.25 2.23
C GLU A 110 3.99 6.23 0.71
N THR A 111 5.17 5.78 0.28
CA THR A 111 5.45 5.61 -1.16
C THR A 111 4.63 4.46 -1.75
N LEU A 112 4.39 3.39 -0.99
CA LEU A 112 3.51 2.30 -1.40
C LEU A 112 2.05 2.76 -1.50
N GLU A 113 1.56 3.51 -0.51
CA GLU A 113 0.21 4.09 -0.51
C GLU A 113 -0.01 4.97 -1.74
N TRP A 114 0.93 5.88 -2.00
CA TRP A 114 0.92 6.71 -3.20
C TRP A 114 0.93 5.87 -4.48
N TYR A 115 1.77 4.84 -4.54
CA TYR A 115 1.86 3.95 -5.72
C TYR A 115 0.54 3.24 -6.00
N ILE A 116 -0.09 2.65 -4.98
CA ILE A 116 -1.41 2.01 -5.11
C ILE A 116 -2.46 3.03 -5.54
N SER A 117 -2.41 4.24 -4.98
CA SER A 117 -3.27 5.36 -5.35
C SER A 117 -3.14 5.73 -6.83
N GLU A 118 -1.91 5.83 -7.33
CA GLU A 118 -1.61 6.10 -8.74
C GLU A 118 -2.03 4.95 -9.65
N LEU A 119 -1.85 3.70 -9.22
CA LEU A 119 -2.28 2.52 -9.97
C LEU A 119 -3.81 2.53 -10.17
N LEU A 120 -4.59 2.83 -9.13
CA LEU A 120 -6.04 2.96 -9.25
C LEU A 120 -6.44 4.12 -10.19
N ARG A 121 -5.77 5.28 -10.10
CA ARG A 121 -6.05 6.42 -10.99
C ARG A 121 -5.69 6.15 -12.45
N LYS A 122 -4.54 5.53 -12.71
CA LYS A 122 -4.00 5.33 -14.07
C LYS A 122 -4.67 4.16 -14.78
N GLU A 123 -4.76 3.02 -14.10
CA GLU A 123 -5.20 1.75 -14.71
C GLU A 123 -6.72 1.56 -14.63
N PHE A 124 -7.35 2.08 -13.57
CA PHE A 124 -8.79 1.89 -13.33
C PHE A 124 -9.62 3.17 -13.45
N LYS A 125 -8.96 4.33 -13.67
CA LYS A 125 -9.62 5.66 -13.74
C LYS A 125 -10.47 5.99 -12.52
N MET A 126 -10.06 5.49 -11.36
CA MET A 126 -10.80 5.66 -10.11
C MET A 126 -10.34 6.93 -9.40
N PRO A 127 -11.28 7.81 -8.99
CA PRO A 127 -10.97 8.88 -8.05
C PRO A 127 -10.34 8.27 -6.81
N THR A 128 -9.15 8.74 -6.44
CA THR A 128 -8.38 8.14 -5.35
C THR A 128 -7.56 9.19 -4.61
N ILE A 129 -7.48 9.08 -3.29
CA ILE A 129 -6.60 9.83 -2.38
C ILE A 129 -5.87 8.86 -1.44
N TRP A 130 -4.84 9.33 -0.74
CA TRP A 130 -4.01 8.50 0.13
C TRP A 130 -3.51 9.28 1.35
N GLY A 131 -3.14 8.56 2.41
CA GLY A 131 -2.70 9.11 3.71
C GLY A 131 -3.71 10.09 4.30
N VAL A 132 -4.97 9.68 4.46
CA VAL A 132 -6.12 10.56 4.67
C VAL A 132 -6.51 10.64 6.14
N LYS A 133 -6.70 11.85 6.66
CA LYS A 133 -7.33 12.09 7.97
C LYS A 133 -8.75 12.59 7.81
N ILE A 134 -9.68 11.99 8.55
CA ILE A 134 -11.10 12.35 8.55
C ILE A 134 -11.48 12.84 9.93
N ARG A 135 -12.02 14.07 10.01
CA ARG A 135 -12.25 14.80 11.26
C ARG A 135 -13.17 14.09 12.24
N GLU A 136 -14.26 13.52 11.75
CA GLU A 136 -15.35 13.01 12.58
C GLU A 136 -15.11 11.57 13.08
N LEU A 137 -14.06 10.90 12.61
CA LEU A 137 -13.76 9.52 12.99
C LEU A 137 -12.96 9.47 14.29
N LYS A 138 -13.65 9.05 15.36
CA LYS A 138 -13.14 9.03 16.74
C LYS A 138 -12.04 8.01 16.98
N GLY A 139 -11.85 7.03 16.09
CA GLY A 139 -10.86 5.98 16.24
C GLY A 139 -9.40 6.48 16.19
N GLY A 140 -9.16 7.63 15.56
CA GLY A 140 -7.81 8.10 15.25
C GLY A 140 -7.10 7.21 14.23
N GLY A 141 -6.03 7.74 13.64
CA GLY A 141 -5.23 7.08 12.62
C GLY A 141 -5.64 7.45 11.19
N ASP A 142 -4.67 7.36 10.29
CA ASP A 142 -4.81 7.78 8.91
C ASP A 142 -5.39 6.63 8.09
N PHE A 143 -6.09 6.93 7.00
CA PHE A 143 -6.55 5.95 6.02
C PHE A 143 -5.57 5.94 4.85
N ASP A 144 -4.87 4.83 4.68
CA ASP A 144 -3.81 4.65 3.69
C ASP A 144 -4.26 5.00 2.27
N VAL A 145 -5.33 4.37 1.75
CA VAL A 145 -5.90 4.71 0.43
C VAL A 145 -7.42 4.66 0.45
N LEU A 146 -8.04 5.73 -0.06
CA LEU A 146 -9.49 5.84 -0.24
C LEU A 146 -9.82 6.13 -1.69
N SER A 147 -10.79 5.40 -2.25
CA SER A 147 -11.14 5.47 -3.67
C SER A 147 -12.63 5.26 -3.90
N ILE A 148 -13.12 5.63 -5.09
CA ILE A 148 -14.50 5.39 -5.52
C ILE A 148 -14.50 4.40 -6.68
N LEU A 149 -15.11 3.25 -6.47
CA LEU A 149 -15.34 2.22 -7.49
C LEU A 149 -16.83 2.16 -7.81
N GLU A 150 -17.25 2.64 -8.98
CA GLU A 150 -18.67 2.66 -9.40
C GLU A 150 -19.62 3.20 -8.31
N GLY A 151 -19.26 4.33 -7.71
CA GLY A 151 -20.05 4.96 -6.63
C GLY A 151 -19.94 4.28 -5.26
N SER A 152 -19.17 3.20 -5.14
CA SER A 152 -18.89 2.51 -3.89
C SER A 152 -17.56 2.95 -3.29
N LEU A 153 -17.55 3.22 -1.98
CA LEU A 153 -16.33 3.56 -1.26
C LEU A 153 -15.42 2.33 -1.13
N LEU A 154 -14.22 2.45 -1.67
CA LEU A 154 -13.10 1.54 -1.51
C LEU A 154 -12.12 2.09 -0.47
N TYR A 155 -11.76 1.25 0.49
CA TYR A 155 -10.70 1.48 1.45
C TYR A 155 -9.63 0.40 1.30
N ILE A 156 -8.37 0.81 1.15
CA ILE A 156 -7.23 -0.10 1.17
C ILE A 156 -6.32 0.32 2.30
N GLU A 157 -5.89 -0.67 3.10
CA GLU A 157 -4.82 -0.55 4.08
C GLU A 157 -3.58 -1.24 3.52
N CYS A 158 -2.45 -0.55 3.52
CA CYS A 158 -1.18 -1.02 2.96
C CYS A 158 -0.21 -1.40 4.08
N LYS A 159 0.44 -2.56 3.94
CA LYS A 159 1.51 -2.99 4.84
C LYS A 159 2.74 -3.42 4.06
N THR A 160 3.86 -2.77 4.33
CA THR A 160 5.19 -3.12 3.79
C THR A 160 5.93 -4.16 4.63
N SER A 161 5.47 -4.40 5.87
CA SER A 161 6.09 -5.36 6.77
C SER A 161 5.88 -6.81 6.29
N PRO A 162 6.88 -7.69 6.43
CA PRO A 162 6.70 -9.11 6.19
C PRO A 162 5.55 -9.69 7.02
N PRO A 163 4.85 -10.74 6.57
CA PRO A 163 3.67 -11.27 7.25
C PRO A 163 3.88 -11.64 8.73
N ASN A 164 5.06 -12.16 9.08
CA ASN A 164 5.41 -12.53 10.46
C ASN A 164 5.56 -11.32 11.39
N ASN A 165 5.77 -10.12 10.83
CA ASN A 165 6.00 -8.90 11.58
C ASN A 165 4.74 -8.02 11.69
N VAL A 166 3.68 -8.34 10.94
CA VAL A 166 2.39 -7.65 11.04
C VAL A 166 1.72 -8.07 12.36
N ARG A 167 1.56 -7.11 13.28
CA ARG A 167 1.06 -7.40 14.62
C ARG A 167 -0.45 -7.58 14.60
N LEU A 168 -0.98 -8.43 15.49
CA LEU A 168 -2.43 -8.60 15.68
C LEU A 168 -3.15 -7.28 15.99
N ARG A 169 -2.48 -6.37 16.73
CA ARG A 169 -3.01 -5.03 17.00
C ARG A 169 -3.23 -4.24 15.72
N GLU A 170 -2.31 -4.27 14.75
CA GLU A 170 -2.47 -3.53 13.49
C GLU A 170 -3.68 -4.04 12.69
N MET A 171 -3.86 -5.35 12.62
CA MET A 171 -5.04 -5.96 12.00
C MET A 171 -6.34 -5.58 12.73
N TRP A 172 -6.30 -5.45 14.06
CA TRP A 172 -7.44 -4.96 14.84
C TRP A 172 -7.76 -3.49 14.55
N GLU A 173 -6.74 -2.62 14.48
CA GLU A 173 -6.93 -1.20 14.12
C GLU A 173 -7.50 -1.02 12.72
N PHE A 174 -7.02 -1.83 11.76
CA PHE A 174 -7.55 -1.90 10.40
C PHE A 174 -9.05 -2.26 10.40
N LEU A 175 -9.44 -3.35 11.08
CA LEU A 175 -10.83 -3.78 11.15
C LEU A 175 -11.71 -2.76 11.88
N ARG A 176 -11.19 -2.10 12.92
CA ARG A 176 -11.89 -1.01 13.61
C ARG A 176 -12.18 0.16 12.66
N ARG A 177 -11.18 0.62 11.89
CA ARG A 177 -11.36 1.67 10.88
C ARG A 177 -12.37 1.28 9.80
N ARG A 178 -12.39 0.00 9.38
CA ARG A 178 -13.44 -0.52 8.49
C ARG A 178 -14.84 -0.37 9.11
N GLU A 179 -15.04 -0.76 10.36
CA GLU A 179 -16.36 -0.64 11.02
C GLU A 179 -16.81 0.81 11.22
N GLU A 180 -15.87 1.72 11.48
CA GLU A 180 -16.14 3.14 11.61
C GLU A 180 -16.51 3.77 10.25
N LEU A 181 -15.67 3.54 9.23
CA LEU A 181 -15.85 4.16 7.92
C LEU A 181 -16.97 3.50 7.10
N LYS A 182 -17.24 2.20 7.30
CA LYS A 182 -18.19 1.38 6.54
C LYS A 182 -18.04 1.52 5.02
N PRO A 183 -16.85 1.25 4.47
CA PRO A 183 -16.67 1.14 3.03
C PRO A 183 -17.46 -0.05 2.47
N LYS A 184 -17.79 -0.02 1.18
CA LYS A 184 -18.45 -1.14 0.50
C LYS A 184 -17.46 -2.21 0.09
N ILE A 185 -16.20 -1.83 -0.10
CA ILE A 185 -15.09 -2.71 -0.40
C ILE A 185 -13.87 -2.30 0.41
N THR A 186 -13.23 -3.26 1.06
CA THR A 186 -12.07 -3.10 1.92
C THR A 186 -11.01 -4.09 1.50
N ILE A 187 -9.77 -3.63 1.34
CA ILE A 187 -8.63 -4.49 0.99
C ILE A 187 -7.52 -4.29 2.03
N PHE A 188 -7.13 -5.36 2.73
CA PHE A 188 -5.88 -5.38 3.48
C PHE A 188 -4.78 -5.86 2.54
N PHE A 189 -3.99 -4.93 2.05
CA PHE A 189 -2.93 -5.17 1.08
C PHE A 189 -1.57 -5.32 1.78
N ILE A 190 -0.93 -6.47 1.57
CA ILE A 190 0.39 -6.77 2.14
C ILE A 190 1.40 -6.86 1.01
N ASP A 191 2.37 -5.95 1.00
CA ASP A 191 3.40 -5.89 -0.01
C ASP A 191 4.44 -7.01 0.20
N THR A 192 4.06 -8.22 -0.20
CA THR A 192 4.86 -9.42 -0.04
C THR A 192 4.54 -10.45 -1.10
N THR A 193 5.49 -11.35 -1.35
CA THR A 193 5.28 -12.58 -2.12
C THR A 193 5.31 -13.83 -1.23
N LEU A 194 5.52 -13.66 0.08
CA LEU A 194 5.51 -14.74 1.06
C LEU A 194 4.08 -15.23 1.34
N LYS A 195 3.98 -16.43 1.90
CA LYS A 195 2.69 -16.99 2.36
C LYS A 195 2.13 -16.17 3.51
N ILE A 196 0.84 -15.85 3.45
CA ILE A 196 0.14 -14.99 4.42
C ILE A 196 -0.88 -15.76 5.27
N GLU A 197 -1.14 -17.04 4.98
CA GLU A 197 -2.24 -17.82 5.56
C GLU A 197 -2.16 -17.85 7.10
N ARG A 198 -1.00 -18.26 7.64
CA ARG A 198 -0.83 -18.43 9.09
C ARG A 198 -0.85 -17.13 9.89
N ASN A 199 -0.20 -16.08 9.37
CA ASN A 199 0.01 -14.86 10.15
C ASN A 199 -1.03 -13.78 9.90
N ILE A 200 -1.73 -13.85 8.77
CA ILE A 200 -2.66 -12.80 8.35
C ILE A 200 -4.07 -13.37 8.26
N ILE A 201 -4.28 -14.41 7.45
CA ILE A 201 -5.63 -14.95 7.23
C ILE A 201 -6.18 -15.54 8.53
N GLU A 202 -5.41 -16.35 9.25
CA GLU A 202 -5.84 -16.92 10.53
C GLU A 202 -6.05 -15.85 11.61
N ASN A 203 -5.21 -14.81 11.64
CA ASN A 203 -5.34 -13.71 12.61
C ASN A 203 -6.54 -12.80 12.32
N ILE A 204 -6.79 -12.47 11.05
CA ILE A 204 -8.00 -11.74 10.65
C ILE A 204 -9.24 -12.56 10.98
N LYS A 205 -9.26 -13.86 10.65
CA LYS A 205 -10.34 -14.77 11.02
C LYS A 205 -10.59 -14.75 12.52
N TYR A 206 -9.53 -14.90 13.32
CA TYR A 206 -9.61 -14.86 14.78
C TYR A 206 -10.23 -13.55 15.28
N LEU A 207 -9.82 -12.40 14.75
CA LEU A 207 -10.36 -11.10 15.13
C LEU A 207 -11.83 -10.94 14.73
N LEU A 208 -12.19 -11.35 13.51
CA LEU A 208 -13.57 -11.31 13.04
C LEU A 208 -14.48 -12.16 13.92
N ASP A 209 -14.10 -13.40 14.21
CA ASP A 209 -14.88 -14.34 15.03
C ASP A 209 -15.03 -13.86 16.49
N ARG A 210 -14.04 -13.17 17.05
CA ARG A 210 -14.03 -12.76 18.46
C ARG A 210 -14.59 -11.39 18.75
N ARG A 211 -14.46 -10.44 17.82
CA ARG A 211 -14.66 -9.00 18.12
C ARG A 211 -15.57 -8.27 17.14
N PHE A 212 -15.76 -8.81 15.93
CA PHE A 212 -16.50 -8.12 14.86
C PHE A 212 -17.67 -8.95 14.30
N ALA A 213 -17.93 -10.15 14.82
CA ALA A 213 -18.95 -11.06 14.28
C ALA A 213 -20.39 -10.56 14.51
N LYS A 214 -21.22 -10.66 13.45
CA LYS A 214 -22.69 -10.70 13.51
C LYS A 214 -23.29 -12.10 13.31
N SER A 215 -22.51 -13.10 12.85
CA SER A 215 -22.91 -14.51 12.74
C SER A 215 -21.70 -15.47 12.84
N LYS A 216 -21.96 -16.77 13.05
CA LYS A 216 -20.95 -17.79 13.38
C LYS A 216 -20.05 -18.17 12.19
N SER A 217 -18.75 -18.30 12.49
CA SER A 217 -17.63 -18.78 11.66
C SER A 217 -17.36 -18.04 10.35
N ASN A 218 -16.47 -17.05 10.39
CA ASN A 218 -15.97 -16.41 9.19
C ASN A 218 -15.04 -17.38 8.43
N ILE A 219 -15.49 -17.87 7.27
CA ILE A 219 -14.71 -18.73 6.39
C ILE A 219 -14.19 -17.88 5.23
N SER A 220 -12.88 -17.79 5.07
CA SER A 220 -12.30 -17.10 3.92
C SER A 220 -12.42 -17.97 2.66
N LEU A 221 -12.94 -17.38 1.58
CA LEU A 221 -12.86 -17.94 0.23
C LEU A 221 -11.53 -17.55 -0.42
N LYS A 222 -10.73 -18.53 -0.82
CA LYS A 222 -9.52 -18.29 -1.62
C LYS A 222 -9.91 -18.08 -3.08
N LEU A 223 -9.78 -16.84 -3.57
CA LEU A 223 -10.07 -16.50 -4.97
C LEU A 223 -8.91 -16.89 -5.90
N LYS A 224 -7.69 -16.73 -5.39
CA LYS A 224 -6.42 -17.06 -6.04
C LYS A 224 -5.35 -17.21 -4.95
N GLU A 225 -4.22 -17.82 -5.26
CA GLU A 225 -3.06 -17.70 -4.39
C GLU A 225 -2.71 -16.24 -4.10
N GLY A 226 -2.76 -15.86 -2.81
CA GLY A 226 -2.51 -14.50 -2.36
C GLY A 226 -3.71 -13.56 -2.38
N ILE A 227 -4.91 -14.04 -2.72
CA ILE A 227 -6.16 -13.26 -2.70
C ILE A 227 -7.25 -14.05 -2.00
N TYR A 228 -7.74 -13.50 -0.90
CA TYR A 228 -8.74 -14.11 -0.03
C TYR A 228 -9.90 -13.14 0.19
N ALA A 229 -11.13 -13.64 0.18
CA ALA A 229 -12.33 -12.89 0.53
C ALA A 229 -12.93 -13.46 1.82
N PHE A 230 -13.28 -12.60 2.79
CA PHE A 230 -13.91 -13.01 4.05
C PHE A 230 -15.43 -12.81 4.04
N ASP A 231 -15.86 -11.70 3.45
CA ASP A 231 -17.26 -11.39 3.17
C ASP A 231 -17.32 -10.60 1.85
N LYS A 232 -18.49 -10.08 1.47
CA LYS A 232 -18.69 -9.31 0.23
C LYS A 232 -17.89 -8.00 0.17
N SER A 233 -17.29 -7.57 1.26
CA SER A 233 -16.67 -6.26 1.44
C SER A 233 -15.26 -6.30 2.03
N LEU A 234 -14.72 -7.47 2.40
CA LEU A 234 -13.39 -7.60 3.00
C LEU A 234 -12.53 -8.60 2.23
N TYR A 235 -11.43 -8.09 1.69
CA TYR A 235 -10.44 -8.83 0.94
C TYR A 235 -9.06 -8.70 1.57
N ILE A 236 -8.26 -9.76 1.47
CA ILE A 236 -6.83 -9.75 1.78
C ILE A 236 -6.09 -10.04 0.49
N MET A 237 -5.12 -9.19 0.15
CA MET A 237 -4.38 -9.28 -1.11
C MET A 237 -2.87 -9.12 -0.86
N GLN A 238 -2.05 -9.92 -1.53
CA GLN A 238 -0.59 -9.77 -1.53
C GLN A 238 -0.06 -9.36 -2.91
N SER A 239 1.20 -8.93 -2.96
CA SER A 239 1.92 -8.52 -4.18
C SER A 239 2.35 -9.65 -5.12
N LYS A 240 1.83 -10.87 -4.94
CA LYS A 240 2.22 -12.01 -5.76
C LYS A 240 1.56 -11.94 -7.13
N GLY A 241 2.39 -11.91 -8.17
CA GLY A 241 1.95 -11.81 -9.56
C GLY A 241 1.63 -10.38 -9.95
N ASP A 242 0.76 -10.23 -10.95
CA ASP A 242 0.36 -8.94 -11.52
C ASP A 242 -0.69 -8.24 -10.63
N LEU A 243 -0.34 -7.04 -10.14
CA LEU A 243 -1.21 -6.26 -9.26
C LEU A 243 -2.51 -5.81 -9.92
N ILE A 244 -2.47 -5.40 -11.20
CA ILE A 244 -3.66 -4.96 -11.94
C ILE A 244 -4.64 -6.14 -12.06
N LYS A 245 -4.14 -7.32 -12.45
CA LYS A 245 -4.96 -8.54 -12.50
C LYS A 245 -5.50 -8.94 -11.12
N ASN A 246 -4.71 -8.74 -10.07
CA ASN A 246 -5.16 -9.03 -8.70
C ASN A 246 -6.31 -8.10 -8.28
N PHE A 247 -6.22 -6.80 -8.56
CA PHE A 247 -7.32 -5.85 -8.34
C PHE A 247 -8.56 -6.22 -9.18
N GLN A 248 -8.39 -6.58 -10.46
CA GLN A 248 -9.49 -7.05 -11.30
C GLN A 248 -10.20 -8.29 -10.74
N ILE A 249 -9.47 -9.23 -10.14
CA ILE A 249 -10.06 -10.40 -9.48
C ILE A 249 -10.92 -9.97 -8.29
N VAL A 250 -10.42 -9.06 -7.46
CA VAL A 250 -11.16 -8.53 -6.32
C VAL A 250 -12.42 -7.79 -6.79
N PHE A 251 -12.29 -6.86 -7.74
CA PHE A 251 -13.42 -6.08 -8.24
C PHE A 251 -14.48 -6.95 -8.91
N ARG A 252 -14.07 -7.91 -9.75
CA ARG A 252 -15.00 -8.87 -10.36
C ARG A 252 -15.74 -9.70 -9.31
N ASN A 253 -15.05 -10.13 -8.24
CA ASN A 253 -15.72 -10.85 -7.17
C ASN A 253 -16.70 -9.95 -6.40
N PHE A 254 -16.35 -8.69 -6.15
CA PHE A 254 -17.23 -7.71 -5.51
C PHE A 254 -18.51 -7.47 -6.32
N PHE A 255 -18.40 -7.28 -7.65
CA PHE A 255 -19.56 -7.01 -8.50
C PHE A 255 -20.44 -8.23 -8.74
N ASN A 256 -19.87 -9.44 -8.77
CA ASN A 256 -20.61 -10.67 -9.04
C ASN A 256 -21.22 -11.32 -7.77
N GLY A 257 -20.84 -10.85 -6.58
CA GLY A 257 -21.15 -11.48 -5.29
C GLY A 257 -22.38 -10.94 -4.60
#